data_AF-A0A2V6PC39-F1
#
_entry.id   AF-A0A2V6PC39-F1
#
_cell.length_a   1.000
_cell.length_b   1.000
_cell.length_c   1.000
_cell.angle_alpha   90.00
_cell.angle_beta   90.00
_cell.angle_gamma   90.00
#
_symmetry.space_group_name_H-M   'P 1'
#
loop_
_entity.id
_entity.type
_entity.pdbx_description
1 polymer ?
#
loop_
_entity_poly.entity_id
_entity_poly.type
_entity_poly.pdbx_seq_one_letter_code
_entity_poly.pdbx_strand_id
1 'polypeptide(L)'
;MLVFVMALGPAMAFAGDISGTVRAEGKPGVESPADAGGKYESRKFKFVERLDYTQLRDFVVYVDQPTAEKPTPPAKPLEVVTQKDAAFKPHVLPVVIGTTVSWPNQDEILHNVYSFSETKQFDLGLYKNEVKTVN
;
A
#
# COMPACT_ATOMS: atom_id res chain seq x y z
N MET A 1 -5.18 -53.62 12.31
CA MET A 1 -5.36 -52.37 11.54
C MET A 1 -5.55 -51.25 12.56
N LEU A 2 -4.50 -50.47 12.83
CA LEU A 2 -4.53 -49.40 13.83
C LEU A 2 -4.97 -48.11 13.12
N VAL A 3 -6.13 -47.57 13.48
CA VAL A 3 -6.63 -46.31 12.92
C VAL A 3 -6.12 -45.17 13.79
N PHE A 4 -5.26 -44.33 13.23
CA PHE A 4 -4.81 -43.10 13.89
C PHE A 4 -5.80 -41.99 13.58
N VAL A 5 -6.65 -41.64 14.53
CA VAL A 5 -7.55 -40.48 14.43
C VAL A 5 -6.75 -39.26 14.87
N MET A 6 -6.26 -38.49 13.89
CA MET A 6 -5.64 -37.19 14.15
C MET A 6 -6.77 -36.19 14.44
N ALA A 7 -7.07 -35.97 15.71
CA ALA A 7 -7.96 -34.89 16.11
C ALA A 7 -7.24 -33.55 15.86
N LEU A 8 -7.62 -32.85 14.78
CA LEU A 8 -7.33 -31.42 14.68
C LEU A 8 -8.16 -30.70 15.73
N GLY A 9 -7.54 -30.44 16.89
CA GLY A 9 -8.09 -29.49 17.85
C GLY A 9 -8.14 -28.09 17.22
N PRO A 10 -9.13 -27.26 17.58
CA PRO A 10 -9.19 -25.89 17.10
C PRO A 10 -7.90 -25.18 17.50
N ALA A 11 -7.20 -24.59 16.53
CA ALA A 11 -6.09 -23.70 16.81
C ALA A 11 -6.65 -22.53 17.64
N MET A 12 -6.26 -22.44 18.91
CA MET A 12 -6.57 -21.26 19.72
C MET A 12 -5.87 -20.08 19.07
N ALA A 13 -6.64 -19.20 18.45
CA ALA A 13 -6.16 -17.86 18.11
C ALA A 13 -6.06 -17.09 19.44
N PHE A 14 -4.85 -16.91 19.94
CA PHE A 14 -4.62 -16.01 21.06
C PHE A 14 -4.71 -14.58 20.54
N ALA A 15 -5.74 -13.84 20.97
CA ALA A 15 -5.70 -12.39 20.92
C ALA A 15 -4.53 -11.91 21.79
N GLY A 16 -3.68 -11.06 21.24
CA GLY A 16 -2.50 -10.55 21.94
C GLY A 16 -1.89 -9.38 21.20
N ASP A 17 -1.10 -8.58 21.91
CA ASP A 17 -0.45 -7.41 21.34
C ASP A 17 0.91 -7.79 20.73
N ILE A 18 1.13 -7.38 19.48
CA ILE A 18 2.45 -7.42 18.86
C ILE A 18 3.15 -6.10 19.17
N SER A 19 4.22 -6.16 19.96
CA SER A 19 5.06 -5.00 20.27
C SER A 19 6.49 -5.24 19.77
N GLY A 20 7.14 -4.18 19.27
CA GLY A 20 8.48 -4.25 18.70
C GLY A 20 8.88 -2.96 18.00
N THR A 21 10.14 -2.89 17.55
CA THR A 21 10.65 -1.78 16.73
C THR A 21 10.94 -2.29 15.33
N VAL A 22 10.41 -1.62 14.31
CA VAL A 22 10.72 -1.91 12.90
C VAL A 22 11.81 -0.94 12.44
N ARG A 23 12.91 -1.48 11.89
CA ARG A 23 13.99 -0.70 11.27
C ARG A 23 14.09 -1.13 9.81
N ALA A 24 13.99 -0.16 8.90
CA ALA A 24 14.18 -0.41 7.48
C ALA A 24 15.68 -0.30 7.15
N GLU A 25 16.24 -1.34 6.53
CA GLU A 25 17.65 -1.42 6.14
C GLU A 25 17.77 -1.86 4.69
N GLY A 26 18.79 -1.37 3.99
CA GLY A 26 19.08 -1.78 2.62
C GLY A 26 19.79 -3.12 2.55
N LYS A 27 19.63 -3.83 1.42
CA LYS A 27 20.33 -5.09 1.18
C LYS A 27 21.84 -4.81 1.00
N PRO A 28 22.74 -5.46 1.76
CA PRO A 28 24.17 -5.23 1.63
C PRO A 28 24.69 -5.73 0.26
N GLY A 29 25.57 -4.94 -0.38
CA GLY A 29 26.35 -5.36 -1.56
C GLY A 29 25.81 -5.02 -2.95
N VAL A 30 24.92 -4.03 -3.09
CA VAL A 30 24.39 -3.62 -4.40
C VAL A 30 24.88 -2.22 -4.77
N GLU A 31 25.97 -2.14 -5.55
CA GLU A 31 26.38 -0.92 -6.24
C GLU A 31 25.66 -0.81 -7.60
N SER A 32 24.99 0.31 -7.85
CA SER A 32 24.13 0.56 -9.02
C SER A 32 24.90 0.74 -10.34
N PRO A 33 24.54 0.03 -11.44
CA PRO A 33 24.95 0.42 -12.80
C PRO A 33 24.07 1.56 -13.34
N ALA A 34 24.64 2.36 -14.24
CA ALA A 34 24.10 3.64 -14.68
C ALA A 34 22.84 3.58 -15.57
N ASP A 35 22.62 2.51 -16.37
CA ASP A 35 21.65 2.59 -17.47
C ASP A 35 20.87 1.31 -17.72
N ALA A 36 19.53 1.42 -17.85
CA ALA A 36 18.57 0.37 -18.26
C ALA A 36 17.10 0.77 -17.97
N GLY A 37 16.32 1.00 -19.02
CA GLY A 37 14.95 0.47 -19.11
C GLY A 37 13.79 1.49 -19.10
N GLY A 38 12.84 1.25 -20.01
CA GLY A 38 11.70 2.10 -20.35
C GLY A 38 10.65 2.31 -19.26
N LYS A 39 9.57 3.04 -19.61
CA LYS A 39 8.79 3.91 -18.70
C LYS A 39 8.24 3.31 -17.40
N TYR A 40 8.05 2.00 -17.23
CA TYR A 40 7.73 1.39 -15.90
C TYR A 40 8.30 -0.02 -15.64
N GLU A 41 8.85 -0.74 -16.62
CA GLU A 41 9.49 -2.05 -16.38
C GLU A 41 10.87 -1.95 -15.71
N SER A 42 11.53 -0.79 -15.79
CA SER A 42 12.88 -0.64 -15.22
C SER A 42 12.93 -0.53 -13.71
N ARG A 43 11.80 -0.48 -13.00
CA ARG A 43 11.79 -0.09 -11.58
C ARG A 43 11.60 -1.23 -10.59
N LYS A 44 11.04 -2.37 -11.00
CA LYS A 44 10.92 -3.55 -10.13
C LYS A 44 12.28 -4.05 -9.61
N PHE A 45 13.36 -3.77 -10.35
CA PHE A 45 14.72 -4.16 -9.95
C PHE A 45 15.68 -2.97 -9.71
N LYS A 46 15.40 -1.75 -10.18
CA LYS A 46 16.29 -0.59 -9.96
C LYS A 46 16.02 0.24 -8.71
N PHE A 47 14.81 0.18 -8.12
CA PHE A 47 14.56 0.94 -6.89
C PHE A 47 15.36 0.41 -5.71
N VAL A 48 15.55 -0.92 -5.65
CA VAL A 48 16.27 -1.56 -4.54
C VAL A 48 17.76 -1.16 -4.53
N GLU A 49 18.34 -0.82 -5.70
CA GLU A 49 19.77 -0.51 -5.84
C GLU A 49 20.13 0.95 -5.47
N ARG A 50 19.15 1.85 -5.26
CA ARG A 50 19.38 3.28 -4.94
C ARG A 50 18.54 3.83 -3.78
N LEU A 51 17.98 2.96 -2.95
CA LEU A 51 17.16 3.41 -1.82
C LEU A 51 18.06 3.77 -0.63
N ASP A 52 18.15 5.06 -0.31
CA ASP A 52 18.65 5.50 0.99
C ASP A 52 17.53 5.36 2.02
N TYR A 53 17.52 4.22 2.71
CA TYR A 53 16.53 3.89 3.74
C TYR A 53 16.51 4.88 4.91
N THR A 54 17.57 5.65 5.13
CA THR A 54 17.62 6.65 6.20
C THR A 54 16.80 7.91 5.89
N GLN A 55 16.52 8.15 4.61
CA GLN A 55 15.74 9.31 4.16
C GLN A 55 14.26 8.99 3.90
N LEU A 56 13.88 7.71 3.93
CA LEU A 56 12.48 7.31 3.81
C LEU A 56 11.69 7.71 5.07
N ARG A 57 10.48 8.22 4.86
CA ARG A 57 9.60 8.71 5.94
C ARG A 57 8.34 7.87 6.10
N ASP A 58 7.86 7.27 5.01
CA ASP A 58 6.60 6.54 5.02
C ASP A 58 6.83 5.04 4.88
N PHE A 59 6.30 4.29 5.83
CA PHE A 59 6.39 2.83 5.88
C PHE A 59 5.00 2.26 6.14
N VAL A 60 4.67 1.19 5.41
CA VAL A 60 3.50 0.36 5.70
C VAL A 60 4.02 -0.95 6.26
N VAL A 61 3.60 -1.26 7.49
CA VAL A 61 3.91 -2.53 8.15
C VAL A 61 2.62 -3.34 8.16
N TYR A 62 2.70 -4.60 7.72
CA TYR A 62 1.56 -5.51 7.70
C TYR A 62 1.99 -6.88 8.22
N VAL A 63 1.02 -7.63 8.74
CA VAL A 63 1.18 -9.03 9.12
C VAL A 63 0.83 -9.88 7.90
N ASP A 64 1.76 -10.72 7.47
CA ASP A 64 1.62 -11.56 6.26
C ASP A 64 1.12 -12.98 6.56
N GLN A 65 1.00 -13.35 7.84
CA GLN A 65 0.49 -14.64 8.28
C GLN A 65 -1.05 -14.70 8.20
N PRO A 66 -1.64 -15.88 7.96
CA PRO A 66 -3.08 -16.06 8.05
C PRO A 66 -3.58 -15.70 9.44
N THR A 67 -4.32 -14.59 9.55
CA THR A 67 -5.09 -14.25 10.74
C THR A 67 -6.42 -15.01 10.74
N ALA A 68 -6.99 -15.26 11.91
CA ALA A 68 -8.28 -15.96 12.04
C ALA A 68 -9.41 -15.25 11.26
N GLU A 69 -9.29 -13.94 11.08
CA GLU A 69 -10.22 -13.10 10.32
C GLU A 69 -9.47 -12.33 9.23
N LYS A 70 -10.01 -12.34 8.01
CA LYS A 70 -9.50 -11.47 6.94
C LYS A 70 -9.89 -10.02 7.24
N PRO A 71 -9.00 -9.04 6.99
CA PRO A 71 -9.38 -7.63 7.05
C PRO A 71 -10.60 -7.37 6.17
N THR A 72 -11.70 -6.92 6.77
CA THR A 72 -12.90 -6.51 6.06
C THR A 72 -12.83 -5.01 5.78
N PRO A 73 -13.39 -4.52 4.66
CA PRO A 73 -13.56 -3.10 4.44
C PRO A 73 -14.31 -2.45 5.60
N PRO A 74 -13.96 -1.21 5.99
CA PRO A 74 -14.71 -0.51 7.01
C PRO A 74 -16.19 -0.41 6.61
N ALA A 75 -17.11 -0.47 7.59
CA ALA A 75 -18.55 -0.34 7.35
C ALA A 75 -18.93 0.97 6.61
N LYS A 76 -18.06 1.99 6.71
CA LYS A 76 -18.03 3.15 5.82
C LYS A 76 -16.80 3.01 4.91
N PRO A 77 -16.91 2.44 3.71
CA PRO A 77 -15.75 2.15 2.87
C PRO A 77 -15.13 3.40 2.25
N LEU A 78 -15.50 4.61 2.69
CA LEU A 78 -15.06 5.86 2.09
C LEU A 78 -13.87 6.45 2.85
N GLU A 79 -12.67 6.25 2.30
CA GLU A 79 -11.47 6.94 2.73
C GLU A 79 -11.25 8.23 1.90
N VAL A 80 -10.41 9.14 2.38
CA VAL A 80 -10.18 10.44 1.75
C VAL A 80 -8.68 10.69 1.56
N VAL A 81 -8.28 11.03 0.33
CA VAL A 81 -6.96 11.55 0.01
C VAL A 81 -7.10 12.89 -0.70
N THR A 82 -6.80 13.96 0.02
CA THR A 82 -6.95 15.33 -0.46
C THR A 82 -5.75 15.77 -1.30
N GLN A 83 -6.00 16.41 -2.43
CA GLN A 83 -5.00 17.18 -3.17
C GLN A 83 -5.02 18.62 -2.63
N LYS A 84 -3.95 19.03 -1.97
CA LYS A 84 -3.77 20.37 -1.42
C LYS A 84 -2.30 20.75 -1.38
N ASP A 85 -1.98 22.01 -1.67
CA ASP A 85 -0.63 22.54 -1.75
C ASP A 85 0.24 21.74 -2.74
N ALA A 86 -0.37 21.30 -3.86
CA ALA A 86 0.21 20.41 -4.85
C ALA A 86 0.72 19.06 -4.28
N ALA A 87 0.13 18.58 -3.19
CA ALA A 87 0.47 17.32 -2.54
C ALA A 87 -0.78 16.50 -2.20
N PHE A 88 -0.59 15.18 -2.06
CA PHE A 88 -1.61 14.27 -1.52
C PHE A 88 -1.53 14.20 0.00
N LYS A 89 -2.68 14.26 0.68
CA LYS A 89 -2.82 14.18 2.13
C LYS A 89 -3.95 13.20 2.52
N PRO A 90 -3.66 12.11 3.25
CA PRO A 90 -2.33 11.68 3.70
C PRO A 90 -1.43 11.27 2.52
N HIS A 91 -0.11 11.26 2.76
CA HIS A 91 0.86 10.85 1.72
C HIS A 91 0.82 9.34 1.45
N VAL A 92 0.48 8.54 2.47
CA VAL A 92 0.23 7.11 2.37
C VAL A 92 -1.09 6.77 3.04
N LEU A 93 -1.94 6.01 2.35
CA LEU A 93 -3.21 5.50 2.84
C LEU A 93 -3.30 3.99 2.55
N PRO A 94 -3.11 3.13 3.58
CA PRO A 94 -3.37 1.70 3.44
C PRO A 94 -4.87 1.46 3.26
N VAL A 95 -5.24 0.66 2.27
CA VAL A 95 -6.64 0.28 2.00
C VAL A 95 -6.75 -1.23 1.76
N VAL A 96 -7.93 -1.79 2.02
CA VAL A 96 -8.25 -3.19 1.72
C VAL A 96 -9.12 -3.26 0.46
N ILE A 97 -9.21 -4.46 -0.13
CA ILE A 97 -10.03 -4.67 -1.34
C ILE A 97 -11.48 -4.33 -1.05
N GLY A 98 -12.08 -3.48 -1.88
CA GLY A 98 -13.47 -3.01 -1.73
C GLY A 98 -13.62 -1.67 -1.01
N THR A 99 -12.53 -1.09 -0.49
CA THR A 99 -12.51 0.30 -0.02
C THR A 99 -12.66 1.28 -1.19
N THR A 100 -13.60 2.22 -1.07
CA THR A 100 -13.72 3.38 -1.97
C THR A 100 -12.86 4.53 -1.45
N VAL A 101 -12.00 5.09 -2.28
CA VAL A 101 -11.21 6.29 -1.95
C VAL A 101 -11.78 7.49 -2.68
N SER A 102 -12.00 8.58 -1.94
CA SER A 102 -12.35 9.90 -2.48
C SER A 102 -11.12 10.80 -2.59
N TRP A 103 -11.10 11.58 -3.66
CA TRP A 103 -9.98 12.43 -4.06
C TRP A 103 -10.47 13.87 -4.23
N PRO A 104 -10.72 14.61 -3.15
CA PRO A 104 -11.05 16.03 -3.26
C PRO A 104 -9.85 16.81 -3.78
N ASN A 105 -10.07 17.68 -4.77
CA ASN A 105 -9.13 18.72 -5.13
C ASN A 105 -9.47 20.02 -4.37
N GLN A 106 -8.61 20.42 -3.43
CA GLN A 106 -8.72 21.64 -2.64
C GLN A 106 -7.76 22.75 -3.09
N ASP A 107 -7.10 22.56 -4.23
CA ASP A 107 -6.26 23.58 -4.86
C ASP A 107 -7.00 24.33 -5.97
N GLU A 108 -6.54 25.54 -6.27
CA GLU A 108 -7.05 26.36 -7.35
C GLU A 108 -6.53 25.95 -8.74
N ILE A 109 -5.71 24.91 -8.83
CA ILE A 109 -5.17 24.36 -10.08
C ILE A 109 -5.79 23.00 -10.40
N LEU A 110 -5.73 22.61 -11.68
CA LEU A 110 -6.20 21.29 -12.09
C LEU A 110 -5.21 20.22 -11.64
N HIS A 111 -5.74 19.15 -11.06
CA HIS A 111 -4.99 17.94 -10.72
C HIS A 111 -5.58 16.71 -11.41
N ASN A 112 -4.80 15.64 -11.48
CA ASN A 112 -5.25 14.33 -11.93
C ASN A 112 -4.77 13.27 -10.93
N VAL A 113 -5.60 12.24 -10.73
CA VAL A 113 -5.24 11.02 -10.02
C VAL A 113 -5.39 9.86 -10.99
N TYR A 114 -4.30 9.12 -11.19
CA TYR A 114 -4.25 7.99 -12.09
C TYR A 114 -3.36 6.88 -11.53
N SER A 115 -3.59 5.67 -11.99
CA SER A 115 -2.79 4.49 -11.70
C SER A 115 -2.65 3.64 -12.95
N PHE A 116 -1.41 3.20 -13.23
CA PHE A 116 -1.10 2.20 -14.26
C PHE A 116 -0.67 0.86 -13.64
N SER A 117 -0.86 0.68 -12.33
CA SER A 117 -0.48 -0.57 -11.65
C SER A 117 -1.34 -1.74 -12.13
N GLU A 118 -0.74 -2.94 -12.18
CA GLU A 118 -1.47 -4.19 -12.49
C GLU A 118 -2.64 -4.43 -11.53
N THR A 119 -2.49 -4.02 -10.26
CA THR A 119 -3.52 -4.20 -9.21
C THR A 119 -4.81 -3.47 -9.56
N LYS A 120 -4.72 -2.26 -10.12
CA LYS A 120 -5.87 -1.39 -10.41
C LYS A 120 -5.44 -0.26 -11.34
N GLN A 121 -5.90 -0.28 -12.59
CA GLN A 121 -5.67 0.82 -13.54
C GLN A 121 -6.87 1.79 -13.55
N PHE A 122 -6.59 3.09 -13.54
CA PHE A 122 -7.61 4.15 -13.70
C PHE A 122 -6.97 5.49 -14.06
N ASP A 123 -7.77 6.39 -14.61
CA ASP A 123 -7.43 7.80 -14.84
C ASP A 123 -8.70 8.62 -14.61
N LEU A 124 -8.64 9.61 -13.71
CA LEU A 124 -9.78 10.43 -13.36
C LEU A 124 -9.91 11.70 -14.21
N GLY A 125 -8.94 11.95 -15.10
CA GLY A 125 -8.81 13.17 -15.88
C GLY A 125 -8.40 14.38 -15.03
N LEU A 126 -8.20 15.53 -15.66
CA LEU A 126 -7.93 16.78 -14.96
C LEU A 126 -9.21 17.36 -14.37
N TYR A 127 -9.18 17.77 -13.10
CA TYR A 127 -10.32 18.40 -12.41
C TYR A 127 -9.87 19.43 -11.38
N LYS A 128 -10.77 20.38 -11.07
CA LYS A 128 -10.56 21.47 -10.12
C LYS A 128 -11.82 21.62 -9.26
N ASN A 129 -11.64 21.84 -7.95
CA ASN A 129 -12.72 22.05 -6.99
C ASN A 129 -13.83 20.98 -7.05
N GLU A 130 -13.46 19.75 -7.40
CA GLU A 130 -14.33 18.57 -7.51
C GLU A 130 -13.81 17.45 -6.60
N VAL A 131 -14.69 16.51 -6.28
CA VAL A 131 -14.36 15.25 -5.60
C VAL A 131 -14.63 14.10 -6.55
N LYS A 132 -13.63 13.26 -6.80
CA LYS A 132 -13.78 12.02 -7.57
C LYS A 132 -13.54 10.80 -6.69
N THR A 133 -14.01 9.63 -7.11
CA THR A 133 -13.91 8.39 -6.32
C THR A 133 -13.40 7.22 -7.15
N VAL A 134 -12.72 6.28 -6.48
CA VAL A 134 -12.29 4.99 -7.03
C VAL A 134 -12.62 3.91 -6.00
N ASN A 135 -13.34 2.87 -6.39
CA ASN A 135 -13.53 1.64 -5.61
C ASN A 135 -12.65 0.56 -6.17
#